data_AF-A0A925Q1E5-F1
#
_entry.id   AF-A0A925Q1E5-F1
#
_cell.length_a   1.000
_cell.length_b   1.000
_cell.length_c   1.000
_cell.angle_alpha   90.00
_cell.angle_beta   90.00
_cell.angle_gamma   90.00
#
_symmetry.space_group_name_H-M   'P 1'
#
loop_
_entity.id
_entity.type
_entity.pdbx_description
1 polymer ?
#
loop_
_entity_poly.entity_id
_entity_poly.type
_entity_poly.pdbx_seq_one_letter_code
_entity_poly.pdbx_strand_id
1 'polypeptide(L)'
;MTAIAPTATAVVARQKDFVLSGPIGSFDAYMDKVSRIPVLSREDEAVLATSFRNDGDLDAARKLVLSHLRFVVHIARGYSGYGLPLGDVVQEGNVGLMKAVKRFDPTVGVRLVSFAVHWIRAEIHEYVLRNWRLVKVATTKAQRKLFFNLRKMKKNLAWLSHEETLAVARDLKVTPAEVTEMEKRLAARDLSFDPVPDAGSEDGDETYSPAAYLPAPDSDPATQIENAEWEDTTGDRLQAAMKTLDPRARDIVVSRWTGEATATLHDLAGKYGVSAERIRQIEANAIKKLRALMAA
;
A
#
# COMPACT_ATOMS: atom_id res chain seq x y z
N MET A 1 -40.82 -54.69 49.17
CA MET A 1 -40.73 -53.24 48.87
C MET A 1 -39.50 -52.68 49.55
N THR A 2 -38.38 -52.56 48.84
CA THR A 2 -37.35 -51.57 49.18
C THR A 2 -36.55 -51.27 47.92
N ALA A 3 -36.58 -50.01 47.54
CA ALA A 3 -36.23 -49.52 46.22
C ALA A 3 -34.71 -49.45 45.99
N ILE A 4 -34.33 -49.81 44.77
CA ILE A 4 -33.03 -49.55 44.17
C ILE A 4 -32.95 -48.04 43.89
N ALA A 5 -31.99 -47.35 44.49
CA ALA A 5 -31.67 -45.96 44.16
C ALA A 5 -30.37 -45.94 43.33
N PRO A 6 -30.40 -45.52 42.05
CA PRO A 6 -29.19 -45.22 41.31
C PRO A 6 -28.75 -43.80 41.66
N THR A 7 -27.66 -43.65 42.40
CA THR A 7 -27.09 -42.33 42.68
C THR A 7 -26.36 -41.85 41.43
N ALA A 8 -27.01 -40.86 40.79
CA ALA A 8 -26.60 -40.08 39.65
C ALA A 8 -25.09 -40.02 39.38
N THR A 9 -24.69 -40.61 38.26
CA THR A 9 -23.48 -40.26 37.52
C THR A 9 -23.50 -38.76 37.24
N ALA A 10 -22.65 -38.01 37.94
CA ALA A 10 -22.48 -36.59 37.71
C ALA A 10 -22.07 -36.38 36.25
N VAL A 11 -22.97 -35.76 35.49
CA VAL A 11 -22.75 -35.35 34.10
C VAL A 11 -21.58 -34.37 34.11
N VAL A 12 -20.40 -34.86 33.74
CA VAL A 12 -19.27 -34.02 33.37
C VAL A 12 -19.73 -33.19 32.18
N ALA A 13 -19.97 -31.90 32.41
CA ALA A 13 -20.18 -30.92 31.34
C ALA A 13 -18.88 -30.76 30.55
N ARG A 14 -18.58 -31.73 29.68
CA ARG A 14 -17.57 -31.59 28.62
C ARG A 14 -18.11 -30.62 27.57
N GLN A 15 -17.19 -29.81 27.05
CA GLN A 15 -17.27 -29.05 25.79
C GLN A 15 -17.98 -27.69 25.81
N LYS A 16 -17.29 -26.68 26.36
CA LYS A 16 -17.38 -25.27 25.90
C LYS A 16 -16.36 -24.95 24.80
N ASP A 17 -15.71 -25.96 24.24
CA ASP A 17 -14.47 -25.81 23.45
C ASP A 17 -14.71 -25.40 21.99
N PHE A 18 -15.96 -25.26 21.56
CA PHE A 18 -16.32 -25.09 20.15
C PHE A 18 -17.29 -23.93 19.87
N VAL A 19 -17.31 -22.86 20.69
CA VAL A 19 -18.18 -21.69 20.44
C VAL A 19 -17.97 -21.08 19.04
N LEU A 20 -16.76 -21.19 18.48
CA LEU A 20 -16.41 -20.74 17.13
C LEU A 20 -16.26 -21.86 16.09
N SER A 21 -16.54 -23.12 16.42
CA SER A 21 -16.44 -24.23 15.45
C SER A 21 -17.65 -24.26 14.52
N GLY A 22 -17.41 -24.60 13.25
CA GLY A 22 -18.41 -24.64 12.18
C GLY A 22 -18.29 -23.46 11.20
N PRO A 23 -18.82 -23.58 9.97
CA PRO A 23 -18.67 -22.58 8.94
C PRO A 23 -19.25 -21.25 9.41
N ILE A 24 -18.38 -20.25 9.54
CA ILE A 24 -18.76 -18.85 9.73
C ILE A 24 -19.17 -18.35 8.34
N GLY A 25 -20.36 -18.76 7.89
CA GLY A 25 -20.83 -18.46 6.54
C GLY A 25 -21.12 -16.98 6.29
N SER A 26 -21.25 -16.18 7.36
CA SER A 26 -21.44 -14.73 7.28
C SER A 26 -20.86 -14.03 8.51
N PHE A 27 -20.55 -12.73 8.35
CA PHE A 27 -20.13 -11.86 9.44
C PHE A 27 -21.16 -11.80 10.58
N ASP A 28 -22.46 -11.89 10.26
CA ASP A 28 -23.53 -11.87 11.25
C ASP A 28 -23.50 -13.12 12.16
N ALA A 29 -23.18 -14.29 11.60
CA ALA A 29 -23.01 -15.51 12.39
C ALA A 29 -21.82 -15.40 13.36
N TYR A 30 -20.73 -14.73 12.94
CA TYR A 30 -19.61 -14.42 13.83
C TYR A 30 -20.05 -13.48 14.96
N MET A 31 -20.81 -12.44 14.64
CA MET A 31 -21.31 -11.46 15.61
C MET A 31 -22.20 -12.10 16.68
N ASP A 32 -23.13 -12.97 16.29
CA ASP A 32 -23.99 -13.70 17.23
C ASP A 32 -23.15 -14.58 18.16
N LYS A 33 -22.22 -15.37 17.62
CA LYS A 33 -21.31 -16.21 18.42
C LYS A 33 -20.47 -15.41 19.42
N VAL A 34 -19.88 -14.30 18.98
CA VAL A 34 -19.06 -13.42 19.83
C VAL A 34 -19.89 -12.76 20.93
N SER A 35 -21.16 -12.42 20.66
CA SER A 35 -22.05 -11.81 21.64
C SER A 35 -22.38 -12.73 22.83
N ARG A 36 -22.42 -14.05 22.59
CA ARG A 36 -22.74 -15.09 23.58
C ARG A 36 -21.57 -15.45 24.49
N ILE A 37 -20.36 -15.01 24.17
CA ILE A 37 -19.18 -15.28 25.00
C ILE A 37 -19.29 -14.50 26.32
N PRO A 38 -19.15 -15.16 27.48
CA PRO A 38 -19.20 -14.47 28.78
C PRO A 38 -17.99 -13.54 28.96
N VAL A 39 -18.26 -12.39 29.58
CA VAL A 39 -17.21 -11.43 29.95
C VAL A 39 -16.54 -11.91 31.23
N LEU A 40 -15.21 -11.83 31.29
CA LEU A 40 -14.44 -12.22 32.47
C LEU A 40 -14.53 -11.17 33.58
N SER A 41 -14.55 -11.65 34.83
CA SER A 41 -14.34 -10.79 35.99
C SER A 41 -12.87 -10.32 36.05
N ARG A 42 -12.59 -9.28 36.85
CA ARG A 42 -11.21 -8.78 37.03
C ARG A 42 -10.30 -9.85 37.65
N GLU A 43 -10.84 -10.65 38.56
CA GLU A 43 -10.10 -11.71 39.25
C GLU A 43 -9.76 -12.84 38.28
N ASP A 44 -10.74 -13.31 37.49
CA ASP A 44 -10.51 -14.35 36.48
C ASP A 44 -9.50 -13.90 35.42
N GLU A 45 -9.56 -12.64 35.00
CA GLU A 45 -8.62 -12.05 34.05
C GLU A 45 -7.18 -12.07 34.59
N ALA A 46 -7.00 -11.73 35.87
CA ALA A 46 -5.69 -11.77 36.51
C ALA A 46 -5.15 -13.20 36.66
N VAL A 47 -6.01 -14.16 37.03
CA VAL A 47 -5.64 -15.58 37.16
C VAL A 47 -5.20 -16.14 35.80
N LEU A 48 -6.01 -15.93 34.75
CA LEU A 48 -5.69 -16.41 33.41
C LEU A 48 -4.43 -15.72 32.84
N ALA A 49 -4.27 -14.41 33.07
CA ALA A 49 -3.08 -13.69 32.62
C ALA A 49 -1.80 -14.16 33.33
N THR A 50 -1.90 -14.44 34.63
CA THR A 50 -0.77 -14.95 35.43
C THR A 50 -0.38 -16.35 34.99
N SER A 51 -1.35 -17.25 34.80
CA SER A 51 -1.10 -18.60 34.32
C SER A 51 -0.49 -18.62 32.92
N PHE A 52 -1.00 -17.80 31.99
CA PHE A 52 -0.39 -17.71 30.66
C PHE A 52 1.06 -17.19 30.70
N ARG A 53 1.35 -16.19 31.55
CA ARG A 53 2.68 -15.59 31.63
C ARG A 53 3.72 -16.52 32.28
N ASN A 54 3.35 -17.20 33.37
CA ASN A 54 4.28 -18.01 34.15
C ASN A 54 4.43 -19.41 33.56
N ASP A 55 3.31 -20.03 33.15
CA ASP A 55 3.26 -21.44 32.77
C ASP A 55 3.13 -21.64 31.26
N GLY A 56 2.92 -20.56 30.49
CA GLY A 56 2.74 -20.63 29.04
C GLY A 56 1.39 -21.23 28.62
N ASP A 57 0.38 -21.21 29.50
CA ASP A 57 -0.93 -21.82 29.25
C ASP A 57 -1.67 -21.16 28.06
N LEU A 58 -1.66 -21.86 26.91
CA LEU A 58 -2.33 -21.42 25.69
C LEU A 58 -3.86 -21.41 25.81
N ASP A 59 -4.43 -22.23 26.68
CA ASP A 59 -5.88 -22.23 26.92
C ASP A 59 -6.29 -21.01 27.73
N ALA A 60 -5.45 -20.56 28.67
CA ALA A 60 -5.65 -19.29 29.36
C ALA A 60 -5.60 -18.10 28.39
N ALA A 61 -4.59 -18.06 27.49
CA ALA A 61 -4.52 -17.04 26.44
C ALA A 61 -5.75 -17.06 25.52
N ARG A 62 -6.21 -18.25 25.11
CA ARG A 62 -7.41 -18.41 24.28
C ARG A 62 -8.65 -17.84 24.98
N LYS A 63 -8.86 -18.18 26.26
CA LYS A 63 -10.00 -17.66 27.04
C LYS A 63 -9.95 -16.14 27.17
N LEU A 64 -8.77 -15.57 27.43
CA LEU A 64 -8.55 -14.12 27.48
C LEU A 64 -8.89 -13.44 26.15
N VAL A 65 -8.47 -14.01 25.02
CA VAL A 65 -8.78 -13.43 23.70
C VAL A 65 -10.28 -13.52 23.42
N LEU A 66 -10.89 -14.69 23.60
CA LEU A 66 -12.31 -14.92 23.29
C LEU A 66 -13.24 -13.99 24.07
N SER A 67 -12.99 -13.77 25.36
CA SER A 67 -13.83 -12.92 26.20
C SER A 67 -13.80 -11.44 25.79
N HIS A 68 -12.79 -11.01 25.03
CA HIS A 68 -12.57 -9.63 24.63
C HIS A 68 -12.91 -9.34 23.15
N LEU A 69 -13.36 -10.34 22.38
CA LEU A 69 -13.72 -10.16 20.97
C LEU A 69 -14.85 -9.12 20.77
N ARG A 70 -15.82 -9.06 21.69
CA ARG A 70 -16.90 -8.05 21.67
C ARG A 70 -16.35 -6.62 21.69
N PHE A 71 -15.26 -6.42 22.43
CA PHE A 71 -14.61 -5.12 22.54
C PHE A 71 -13.85 -4.75 21.27
N VAL A 72 -13.21 -5.72 20.62
CA VAL A 72 -12.56 -5.51 19.31
C VAL A 72 -13.59 -5.06 18.28
N VAL A 73 -14.75 -5.70 18.21
CA VAL A 73 -15.84 -5.30 17.31
C VAL A 73 -16.28 -3.86 17.58
N HIS A 74 -16.43 -3.48 18.86
CA HIS A 74 -16.79 -2.11 19.22
C HIS A 74 -15.79 -1.09 18.69
N ILE A 75 -14.48 -1.37 18.80
CA ILE A 75 -13.43 -0.51 18.23
C ILE A 75 -13.50 -0.49 16.70
N ALA A 76 -13.62 -1.66 16.06
CA ALA A 76 -13.64 -1.80 14.60
C ALA A 76 -14.78 -1.03 13.93
N ARG A 77 -15.96 -0.95 14.57
CA ARG A 77 -17.09 -0.15 14.07
C ARG A 77 -16.78 1.33 13.91
N GLY A 78 -15.81 1.87 14.66
CA GLY A 78 -15.34 3.24 14.49
C GLY A 78 -14.62 3.50 13.15
N TYR A 79 -14.28 2.45 12.40
CA TYR A 79 -13.53 2.49 11.15
C TYR A 79 -14.38 2.12 9.91
N SER A 80 -15.69 1.87 10.07
CA SER A 80 -16.56 1.53 8.92
C SER A 80 -16.63 2.64 7.85
N GLY A 81 -16.35 3.90 8.21
CA GLY A 81 -16.36 5.05 7.29
C GLY A 81 -15.22 5.08 6.25
N TYR A 82 -14.30 4.11 6.28
CA TYR A 82 -13.22 3.98 5.30
C TYR A 82 -13.59 3.15 4.07
N GLY A 83 -14.76 2.47 4.08
CA GLY A 83 -15.21 1.64 2.95
C GLY A 83 -14.55 0.25 2.88
N LEU A 84 -13.91 -0.20 3.97
CA LEU A 84 -13.32 -1.53 4.07
C LEU A 84 -14.32 -2.53 4.67
N PRO A 85 -14.26 -3.82 4.30
CA PRO A 85 -15.09 -4.85 4.91
C PRO A 85 -14.89 -4.90 6.43
N LEU A 86 -15.97 -4.73 7.19
CA LEU A 86 -15.89 -4.71 8.66
C LEU A 86 -15.32 -6.01 9.23
N GLY A 87 -15.59 -7.15 8.57
CA GLY A 87 -15.00 -8.44 8.93
C GLY A 87 -13.48 -8.40 8.96
N ASP A 88 -12.85 -7.87 7.92
CA ASP A 88 -11.39 -7.78 7.82
C ASP A 88 -10.81 -6.83 8.87
N VAL A 89 -11.47 -5.70 9.10
CA VAL A 89 -11.06 -4.75 10.16
C VAL A 89 -11.13 -5.41 11.55
N VAL A 90 -12.16 -6.20 11.82
CA VAL A 90 -12.29 -6.96 13.07
C VAL A 90 -11.18 -8.01 13.19
N GLN A 91 -10.83 -8.70 12.10
CA GLN A 91 -9.76 -9.69 12.11
C GLN A 91 -8.40 -9.07 12.43
N GLU A 92 -8.08 -7.91 11.86
CA GLU A 92 -6.84 -7.20 12.17
C GLU A 92 -6.84 -6.66 13.61
N GLY A 93 -8.01 -6.21 14.09
CA GLY A 93 -8.20 -5.90 15.50
C GLY A 93 -7.97 -7.11 16.42
N ASN A 94 -8.40 -8.31 16.01
CA ASN A 94 -8.17 -9.55 16.76
C ASN A 94 -6.68 -9.91 16.81
N VAL A 95 -5.93 -9.69 15.72
CA VAL A 95 -4.46 -9.82 15.71
C VAL A 95 -3.83 -8.83 16.69
N GLY A 96 -4.31 -7.60 16.76
CA GLY A 96 -3.89 -6.61 17.76
C GLY A 96 -4.17 -7.04 19.19
N LEU A 97 -5.35 -7.61 19.45
CA LEU A 97 -5.69 -8.18 20.76
C LEU A 97 -4.75 -9.34 21.13
N MET A 98 -4.44 -10.25 20.21
CA MET A 98 -3.48 -11.34 20.46
C MET A 98 -2.09 -10.80 20.80
N LYS A 99 -1.62 -9.78 20.09
CA LYS A 99 -0.35 -9.09 20.37
C LYS A 99 -0.36 -8.40 21.74
N ALA A 100 -1.49 -7.89 22.19
CA ALA A 100 -1.67 -7.31 23.51
C ALA A 100 -1.62 -8.39 24.61
N VAL A 101 -2.37 -9.48 24.46
CA VAL A 101 -2.40 -10.59 25.43
C VAL A 101 -1.00 -11.17 25.63
N LYS A 102 -0.20 -11.31 24.57
CA LYS A 102 1.21 -11.76 24.66
C LYS A 102 2.11 -10.87 25.54
N ARG A 103 1.79 -9.58 25.67
CA ARG A 103 2.62 -8.58 26.36
C ARG A 103 1.98 -8.02 27.62
N PHE A 104 0.81 -8.53 28.00
CA PHE A 104 0.04 -8.02 29.12
C PHE A 104 0.68 -8.47 30.44
N ASP A 105 0.86 -7.52 31.36
CA ASP A 105 1.39 -7.76 32.69
C ASP A 105 0.29 -7.57 33.75
N PRO A 106 -0.21 -8.64 34.40
CA PRO A 106 -1.26 -8.53 35.41
C PRO A 106 -0.80 -7.83 36.69
N THR A 107 0.51 -7.76 36.98
CA THR A 107 1.06 -7.14 38.20
C THR A 107 0.88 -5.63 38.22
N VAL A 108 0.71 -5.00 37.05
CA VAL A 108 0.47 -3.56 36.91
C VAL A 108 -0.93 -3.18 37.42
N GLY A 109 -1.84 -4.14 37.58
CA GLY A 109 -3.17 -3.94 38.18
C GLY A 109 -4.19 -3.23 37.27
N VAL A 110 -3.84 -2.96 36.01
CA VAL A 110 -4.74 -2.40 34.99
C VAL A 110 -5.54 -3.50 34.28
N ARG A 111 -6.72 -3.17 33.76
CA ARG A 111 -7.51 -4.10 32.94
C ARG A 111 -6.84 -4.34 31.59
N LEU A 112 -6.90 -5.57 31.08
CA LEU A 112 -6.45 -5.97 29.75
C LEU A 112 -7.07 -5.11 28.66
N VAL A 113 -8.36 -4.78 28.78
CA VAL A 113 -9.06 -3.86 27.86
C VAL A 113 -8.29 -2.55 27.71
N SER A 114 -7.93 -1.90 28.83
CA SER A 114 -7.23 -0.62 28.83
C SER A 114 -5.87 -0.70 28.14
N PHE A 115 -5.16 -1.82 28.31
CA PHE A 115 -3.89 -2.08 27.65
C PHE A 115 -4.06 -2.41 26.15
N ALA A 116 -5.02 -3.26 25.82
CA ALA A 116 -5.23 -3.80 24.49
C ALA A 116 -5.75 -2.77 23.48
N VAL A 117 -6.46 -1.73 23.92
CA VAL A 117 -6.96 -0.64 23.04
C VAL A 117 -5.88 -0.11 22.10
N HIS A 118 -4.68 0.14 22.61
CA HIS A 118 -3.60 0.73 21.83
C HIS A 118 -3.09 -0.22 20.75
N TRP A 119 -2.98 -1.52 21.07
CA TRP A 119 -2.59 -2.56 20.12
C TRP A 119 -3.65 -2.80 19.06
N ILE A 120 -4.92 -2.89 19.47
CA ILE A 120 -6.04 -3.08 18.54
C ILE A 120 -6.12 -1.91 17.55
N ARG A 121 -6.06 -0.66 18.04
CA ARG A 121 -6.08 0.53 17.17
C ARG A 121 -4.87 0.60 16.26
N ALA A 122 -3.68 0.23 16.74
CA ALA A 122 -2.46 0.26 15.94
C ALA A 122 -2.53 -0.70 14.75
N GLU A 123 -2.96 -1.94 14.97
CA GLU A 123 -3.12 -2.93 13.89
C GLU A 123 -4.22 -2.53 12.90
N ILE A 124 -5.37 -2.07 13.41
CA ILE A 124 -6.44 -1.56 12.53
C ILE A 124 -5.95 -0.36 11.72
N HIS A 125 -5.21 0.58 12.32
CA HIS A 125 -4.67 1.73 11.59
C HIS A 125 -3.71 1.30 10.48
N GLU A 126 -2.83 0.35 10.74
CA GLU A 126 -1.89 -0.14 9.73
C GLU A 126 -2.63 -0.87 8.60
N TYR A 127 -3.63 -1.68 8.91
CA TYR A 127 -4.48 -2.32 7.91
C TYR A 127 -5.22 -1.30 7.04
N VAL A 128 -5.85 -0.29 7.66
CA VAL A 128 -6.56 0.77 6.92
C VAL A 128 -5.59 1.50 6.00
N LEU A 129 -4.42 1.91 6.48
CA LEU A 129 -3.43 2.62 5.66
C LEU A 129 -2.93 1.79 4.47
N ARG A 130 -2.79 0.46 4.64
CA ARG A 130 -2.28 -0.44 3.61
C ARG A 130 -3.33 -0.79 2.56
N ASN A 131 -4.61 -0.87 2.93
CA ASN A 131 -5.66 -1.43 2.09
C ASN A 131 -6.77 -0.43 1.71
N TRP A 132 -6.74 0.81 2.20
CA TRP A 132 -7.76 1.80 1.86
C TRP A 132 -7.82 2.10 0.36
N ARG A 133 -6.69 2.02 -0.34
CA ARG A 133 -6.57 2.22 -1.80
C ARG A 133 -5.46 1.37 -2.40
N LEU A 134 -5.51 1.21 -3.72
CA LEU A 134 -4.45 0.57 -4.50
C LEU A 134 -3.14 1.38 -4.40
N VAL A 135 -3.23 2.71 -4.52
CA VAL A 135 -2.08 3.61 -4.36
C VAL A 135 -1.95 4.04 -2.91
N LYS A 136 -0.77 3.81 -2.33
CA LYS A 136 -0.50 4.17 -0.93
C LYS A 136 -0.44 5.69 -0.74
N VAL A 137 -1.37 6.22 0.05
CA VAL A 137 -1.54 7.68 0.24
C VAL A 137 -0.75 8.26 1.40
N ALA A 138 -0.47 7.49 2.45
CA ALA A 138 0.12 7.99 3.70
C ALA A 138 1.35 7.19 4.16
N THR A 139 2.50 7.53 3.60
CA THR A 139 3.79 6.88 3.89
C THR A 139 4.55 7.58 5.01
N THR A 140 4.39 8.89 5.18
CA THR A 140 5.08 9.67 6.22
C THR A 140 4.28 9.78 7.52
N LYS A 141 4.96 10.10 8.63
CA LYS A 141 4.31 10.32 9.94
C LYS A 141 3.28 11.47 9.90
N ALA A 142 3.61 12.56 9.20
CA ALA A 142 2.72 13.70 8.99
C ALA A 142 1.47 13.30 8.20
N GLN A 143 1.66 12.58 7.08
CA GLN A 143 0.56 12.09 6.26
C GLN A 143 -0.35 11.12 7.02
N ARG A 144 0.20 10.19 7.81
CA ARG A 144 -0.58 9.27 8.65
C ARG A 144 -1.45 10.04 9.66
N LYS A 145 -0.90 11.09 10.28
CA LYS A 145 -1.67 11.94 11.22
C LYS A 145 -2.79 12.69 10.50
N LEU A 146 -2.53 13.22 9.31
CA LEU A 146 -3.56 13.88 8.50
C LEU A 146 -4.64 12.89 8.05
N PHE A 147 -4.28 11.71 7.57
CA PHE A 147 -5.21 10.71 7.08
C PHE A 147 -6.33 10.35 8.09
N PHE A 148 -5.99 10.17 9.37
CA PHE A 148 -6.97 9.81 10.40
C PHE A 148 -7.74 11.00 11.01
N ASN A 149 -7.17 12.21 10.97
CA ASN A 149 -7.74 13.37 11.68
C ASN A 149 -8.36 14.43 10.75
N LEU A 150 -7.89 14.55 9.50
CA LEU A 150 -8.31 15.61 8.58
C LEU A 150 -9.82 15.60 8.36
N ARG A 151 -10.43 14.42 8.13
CA ARG A 151 -11.89 14.28 8.00
C ARG A 151 -12.66 14.73 9.24
N LYS A 152 -12.12 14.53 10.44
CA LYS A 152 -12.76 14.91 11.71
C LYS A 152 -12.68 16.42 11.97
N MET A 153 -11.62 17.07 11.47
CA MET A 153 -11.40 18.50 11.63
C MET A 153 -12.14 19.33 10.57
N LYS A 154 -12.60 18.69 9.50
CA LYS A 154 -13.34 19.32 8.43
C LYS A 154 -14.80 19.53 8.86
N LYS A 155 -15.28 20.78 8.82
CA LYS A 155 -16.66 21.12 9.22
C LYS A 155 -17.70 20.66 8.19
N ASN A 156 -17.36 20.74 6.91
CA ASN A 156 -18.24 20.44 5.78
C ASN A 156 -17.52 19.49 4.80
N LEU A 157 -18.24 18.95 3.80
CA LEU A 157 -17.61 18.12 2.77
C LEU A 157 -16.83 18.94 1.70
N ALA A 158 -17.09 20.26 1.62
CA ALA A 158 -16.44 21.18 0.68
C ALA A 158 -14.94 21.37 0.96
N TRP A 159 -14.13 21.70 -0.05
CA TRP A 159 -12.68 21.95 0.11
C TRP A 159 -12.35 22.92 1.24
N LEU A 160 -11.24 22.70 1.93
CA LEU A 160 -10.76 23.58 3.00
C LEU A 160 -10.42 24.95 2.44
N SER A 161 -10.86 26.00 3.13
CA SER A 161 -10.37 27.35 2.88
C SER A 161 -8.90 27.48 3.30
N HIS A 162 -8.25 28.57 2.88
CA HIS A 162 -6.87 28.86 3.25
C HIS A 162 -6.71 28.96 4.78
N GLU A 163 -7.63 29.63 5.46
CA GLU A 163 -7.60 29.80 6.92
C GLU A 163 -7.78 28.46 7.66
N GLU A 164 -8.70 27.61 7.20
CA GLU A 164 -8.90 26.27 7.77
C GLU A 164 -7.67 25.38 7.56
N THR A 165 -7.06 25.45 6.39
CA THR A 165 -5.81 24.73 6.09
C THR A 165 -4.70 25.13 7.05
N LEU A 166 -4.52 26.43 7.31
CA LEU A 166 -3.55 26.93 8.29
C LEU A 166 -3.88 26.52 9.73
N ALA A 167 -5.17 26.48 10.09
CA ALA A 167 -5.60 26.02 11.41
C ALA A 167 -5.27 24.53 11.62
N VAL A 168 -5.60 23.67 10.64
CA VAL A 168 -5.29 22.23 10.67
C VAL A 168 -3.78 21.99 10.70
N ALA A 169 -3.02 22.74 9.89
CA ALA A 169 -1.56 22.64 9.84
C ALA A 169 -0.92 22.93 11.22
N ARG A 170 -1.39 23.97 11.91
CA ARG A 170 -0.91 24.33 13.26
C ARG A 170 -1.25 23.27 14.31
N ASP A 171 -2.49 22.80 14.34
CA ASP A 171 -2.93 21.80 15.33
C ASP A 171 -2.24 20.44 15.13
N LEU A 172 -2.12 20.01 13.86
CA LEU A 172 -1.46 18.75 13.54
C LEU A 172 0.06 18.85 13.46
N LYS A 173 0.65 20.05 13.56
CA LYS A 173 2.09 20.32 13.45
C LYS A 173 2.67 19.81 12.12
N VAL A 174 2.04 20.18 11.02
CA VAL A 174 2.42 19.81 9.64
C VAL A 174 2.42 21.06 8.76
N THR A 175 2.96 20.96 7.55
CA THR A 175 2.96 22.10 6.61
C THR A 175 1.59 22.29 5.95
N PRO A 176 1.19 23.52 5.59
CA PRO A 176 -0.06 23.75 4.85
C PRO A 176 -0.10 23.02 3.51
N ALA A 177 1.05 22.89 2.84
CA ALA A 177 1.18 22.13 1.59
C ALA A 177 0.80 20.65 1.77
N GLU A 178 1.27 20.00 2.84
CA GLU A 178 0.91 18.61 3.15
C GLU A 178 -0.59 18.45 3.45
N VAL A 179 -1.23 19.46 4.05
CA VAL A 179 -2.69 19.45 4.30
C VAL A 179 -3.45 19.48 2.99
N THR A 180 -3.13 20.43 2.10
CA THR A 180 -3.76 20.56 0.78
C THR A 180 -3.53 19.32 -0.08
N GLU A 181 -2.30 18.77 -0.07
CA GLU A 181 -1.98 17.54 -0.79
C GLU A 181 -2.78 16.34 -0.25
N MET A 182 -2.85 16.18 1.07
CA MET A 182 -3.64 15.12 1.67
C MET A 182 -5.14 15.28 1.36
N GLU A 183 -5.67 16.50 1.39
CA GLU A 183 -7.06 16.75 1.01
C GLU A 183 -7.34 16.30 -0.43
N LYS A 184 -6.45 16.63 -1.38
CA LYS A 184 -6.54 16.18 -2.77
C LYS A 184 -6.54 14.65 -2.88
N ARG A 185 -5.65 13.98 -2.17
CA ARG A 185 -5.57 12.52 -2.16
C ARG A 185 -6.80 11.86 -1.53
N LEU A 186 -7.37 12.48 -0.50
CA LEU A 186 -8.60 11.99 0.14
C LEU A 186 -9.85 12.17 -0.74
N ALA A 187 -9.87 13.22 -1.56
CA ALA A 187 -10.99 13.56 -2.43
C ALA A 187 -10.98 12.82 -3.79
N ALA A 188 -9.80 12.51 -4.33
CA ALA A 188 -9.67 11.69 -5.55
C ALA A 188 -10.40 10.34 -5.37
N ARG A 189 -10.83 9.65 -6.42
CA ARG A 189 -11.36 8.26 -6.33
C ARG A 189 -10.61 7.39 -7.33
N ASP A 190 -10.31 6.16 -6.95
CA ASP A 190 -9.70 5.19 -7.86
C ASP A 190 -10.79 4.76 -8.86
N LEU A 191 -10.50 4.86 -10.16
CA LEU A 191 -11.42 4.51 -11.24
C LEU A 191 -11.05 3.13 -11.79
N SER A 192 -12.06 2.33 -12.14
CA SER A 192 -11.81 1.10 -12.90
C SER A 192 -11.34 1.48 -14.30
N PHE A 193 -10.32 0.79 -14.79
CA PHE A 193 -9.85 0.96 -16.17
C PHE A 193 -10.87 0.44 -17.18
N ASP A 194 -11.58 -0.63 -16.81
CA ASP A 194 -12.62 -1.23 -17.64
C ASP A 194 -13.82 -1.60 -16.74
N PRO A 195 -14.76 -0.66 -16.51
CA PRO A 195 -15.97 -0.95 -15.75
C PRO A 195 -16.91 -1.84 -16.57
N VAL A 196 -17.38 -2.93 -15.96
CA VAL A 196 -18.46 -3.74 -16.55
C VAL A 196 -19.72 -2.85 -16.58
N PRO A 197 -20.44 -2.77 -17.72
CA PRO A 197 -21.70 -2.04 -17.78
C PRO A 197 -22.66 -2.61 -16.73
N ASP A 198 -23.31 -1.75 -15.95
CA ASP A 198 -24.27 -2.22 -14.96
C ASP A 198 -25.48 -2.83 -15.68
N ALA A 199 -25.85 -4.06 -15.34
CA ALA A 199 -26.95 -4.78 -15.98
C ALA A 199 -28.35 -4.17 -15.67
N GLY A 200 -28.39 -3.10 -14.86
CA GLY A 200 -29.60 -2.41 -14.42
C GLY A 200 -29.71 -0.93 -14.82
N SER A 201 -28.81 -0.39 -15.63
CA SER A 201 -29.03 0.94 -16.23
C SER A 201 -30.06 0.80 -17.36
N GLU A 202 -31.33 1.05 -17.02
CA GLU A 202 -32.47 1.04 -17.96
C GLU A 202 -32.42 2.17 -19.00
N ASP A 203 -31.53 3.14 -18.80
CA ASP A 203 -31.22 4.17 -19.79
C ASP A 203 -29.90 3.80 -20.48
N GLY A 204 -29.89 3.83 -21.81
CA GLY A 204 -28.75 3.53 -22.68
C GLY A 204 -27.57 4.50 -22.57
N ASP A 205 -27.21 4.92 -21.37
CA ASP A 205 -25.95 5.57 -21.07
C ASP A 205 -24.82 4.56 -21.30
N GLU A 206 -24.20 4.66 -22.47
CA GLU A 206 -22.94 3.99 -22.77
C GLU A 206 -21.96 4.28 -21.62
N THR A 207 -21.67 3.26 -20.82
CA THR A 207 -20.69 3.39 -19.74
C THR A 207 -19.33 3.57 -20.40
N TYR A 208 -18.85 4.82 -20.47
CA TYR A 208 -17.58 5.16 -21.09
C TYR A 208 -16.42 4.54 -20.29
N SER A 209 -15.86 3.45 -20.82
CA SER A 209 -14.68 2.78 -20.28
C SER A 209 -13.41 3.57 -20.66
N PRO A 210 -12.53 3.90 -19.71
CA PRO A 210 -11.22 4.48 -20.02
C PRO A 210 -10.43 3.67 -21.06
N ALA A 211 -10.61 2.34 -21.10
CA ALA A 211 -9.98 1.47 -22.08
C ALA A 211 -10.34 1.81 -23.55
N ALA A 212 -11.51 2.41 -23.80
CA ALA A 212 -11.94 2.78 -25.14
C ALA A 212 -11.34 4.11 -25.65
N TYR A 213 -10.85 4.97 -24.76
CA TYR A 213 -10.41 6.34 -25.10
C TYR A 213 -8.94 6.61 -24.79
N LEU A 214 -8.30 5.80 -23.95
CA LEU A 214 -6.90 5.96 -23.64
C LEU A 214 -6.05 5.37 -24.77
N PRO A 215 -5.40 6.21 -25.62
CA PRO A 215 -4.52 5.69 -26.64
C PRO A 215 -3.27 5.07 -25.98
N ALA A 216 -2.72 4.04 -26.62
CA ALA A 216 -1.37 3.61 -26.28
C ALA A 216 -0.38 4.74 -26.62
N PRO A 217 0.75 4.85 -25.90
CA PRO A 217 1.86 5.69 -26.32
C PRO A 217 2.25 5.34 -27.76
N ASP A 218 2.48 6.36 -28.59
CA ASP A 218 2.89 6.21 -29.99
C ASP A 218 1.94 5.40 -30.87
N SER A 219 0.64 5.40 -30.55
CA SER A 219 -0.38 4.60 -31.27
C SER A 219 -0.75 5.10 -32.66
N ASP A 220 -0.34 6.31 -33.05
CA ASP A 220 -0.65 6.86 -34.36
C ASP A 220 0.18 6.19 -35.47
N PRO A 221 -0.44 5.43 -36.40
CA PRO A 221 0.29 4.76 -37.48
C PRO A 221 1.07 5.72 -38.37
N ALA A 222 0.58 6.96 -38.54
CA ALA A 222 1.31 7.96 -39.34
C ALA A 222 2.62 8.34 -38.66
N THR A 223 2.58 8.61 -37.35
CA THR A 223 3.78 8.89 -36.55
C THR A 223 4.73 7.70 -36.50
N GLN A 224 4.22 6.47 -36.43
CA GLN A 224 5.06 5.26 -36.45
C GLN A 224 5.80 5.08 -37.77
N ILE A 225 5.11 5.27 -38.90
CA ILE A 225 5.73 5.18 -40.24
C ILE A 225 6.74 6.32 -40.42
N GLU A 226 6.39 7.55 -40.04
CA GLU A 226 7.30 8.69 -40.10
C GLU A 226 8.58 8.44 -39.30
N ASN A 227 8.46 7.93 -38.07
CA ASN A 227 9.61 7.60 -37.24
C ASN A 227 10.47 6.49 -37.84
N ALA A 228 9.85 5.43 -38.37
CA ALA A 228 10.58 4.33 -39.02
C ALA A 228 11.32 4.81 -40.28
N GLU A 229 10.65 5.57 -41.15
CA GLU A 229 11.27 6.16 -42.34
C GLU A 229 12.38 7.14 -41.97
N TRP A 230 12.19 7.93 -40.90
CA TRP A 230 13.18 8.85 -40.39
C TRP A 230 14.40 8.11 -39.85
N GLU A 231 14.22 7.04 -39.08
CA GLU A 231 15.30 6.21 -38.56
C GLU A 231 16.09 5.54 -39.70
N ASP A 232 15.40 4.93 -40.67
CA ASP A 232 16.03 4.29 -41.84
C ASP A 232 16.82 5.31 -42.67
N THR A 233 16.18 6.42 -43.04
CA THR A 233 16.81 7.47 -43.85
C THR A 233 17.99 8.11 -43.13
N THR A 234 17.84 8.40 -41.84
CA THR A 234 18.90 9.01 -41.02
C THR A 234 20.05 8.02 -40.80
N GLY A 235 19.73 6.74 -40.56
CA GLY A 235 20.69 5.65 -40.43
C GLY A 235 21.52 5.46 -41.69
N ASP A 236 20.88 5.42 -42.86
CA ASP A 236 21.55 5.30 -44.16
C ASP A 236 22.43 6.51 -44.46
N ARG A 237 21.92 7.73 -44.24
CA ARG A 237 22.70 8.97 -44.39
C ARG A 237 23.90 8.99 -43.45
N LEU A 238 23.72 8.59 -42.19
CA LEU A 238 24.80 8.51 -41.22
C LEU A 238 25.83 7.46 -41.66
N GLN A 239 25.41 6.29 -42.13
CA GLN A 239 26.32 5.25 -42.60
C GLN A 239 27.12 5.71 -43.83
N ALA A 240 26.46 6.39 -44.77
CA ALA A 240 27.11 7.00 -45.93
C ALA A 240 28.11 8.09 -45.51
N ALA A 241 27.72 8.99 -44.61
CA ALA A 241 28.58 10.05 -44.09
C ALA A 241 29.80 9.47 -43.34
N MET A 242 29.61 8.41 -42.54
CA MET A 242 30.67 7.71 -41.83
C MET A 242 31.69 7.05 -42.78
N LYS A 243 31.29 6.64 -43.99
CA LYS A 243 32.21 6.12 -45.02
C LYS A 243 33.13 7.20 -45.61
N THR A 244 32.73 8.49 -45.55
CA THR A 244 33.54 9.62 -46.04
C THR A 244 34.55 10.18 -45.03
N LEU A 245 34.46 9.75 -43.77
CA LEU A 245 35.44 10.08 -42.74
C LEU A 245 36.73 9.29 -42.97
N ASP A 246 37.85 9.87 -42.54
CA ASP A 246 39.09 9.11 -42.53
C ASP A 246 38.99 7.92 -41.56
N PRO A 247 39.69 6.80 -41.83
CA PRO A 247 39.56 5.58 -41.03
C PRO A 247 39.82 5.79 -39.54
N ARG A 248 40.72 6.73 -39.20
CA ARG A 248 41.11 7.05 -37.83
C ARG A 248 40.03 7.87 -37.11
N ALA A 249 39.48 8.90 -37.74
CA ALA A 249 38.36 9.67 -37.20
C ALA A 249 37.10 8.82 -37.04
N ARG A 250 36.83 7.93 -38.00
CA ARG A 250 35.70 7.00 -37.92
C ARG A 250 35.81 6.08 -36.70
N ASP A 251 36.97 5.46 -36.48
CA ASP A 251 37.20 4.59 -35.31
C ASP A 251 37.10 5.36 -33.99
N ILE A 252 37.60 6.60 -33.93
CA ILE A 252 37.48 7.48 -32.75
C ILE A 252 36.00 7.78 -32.43
N VAL A 253 35.19 8.12 -33.43
CA VAL A 253 33.76 8.42 -33.25
C VAL A 253 32.98 7.18 -32.84
N VAL A 254 33.16 6.05 -33.54
CA VAL A 254 32.48 4.78 -33.22
C VAL A 254 32.83 4.31 -31.80
N SER A 255 34.11 4.34 -31.43
CA SER A 255 34.56 3.89 -30.09
C SER A 255 34.05 4.77 -28.95
N ARG A 256 33.71 6.04 -29.22
CA ARG A 256 33.17 6.97 -28.22
C ARG A 256 31.66 6.96 -28.12
N TRP A 257 30.95 6.65 -29.22
CA TRP A 257 29.50 6.88 -29.31
C TRP A 257 28.69 5.60 -29.61
N THR A 258 29.31 4.52 -30.07
CA THR A 258 28.59 3.35 -30.64
C THR A 258 29.03 2.01 -30.02
N GLY A 259 29.16 1.94 -28.69
CA GLY A 259 29.46 0.69 -27.98
C GLY A 259 28.93 0.68 -26.55
N GLU A 260 28.79 -0.51 -25.96
CA GLU A 260 28.35 -0.69 -24.56
C GLU A 260 29.31 -0.06 -23.54
N ALA A 261 30.62 -0.04 -23.85
CA ALA A 261 31.64 0.64 -23.08
C ALA A 261 32.31 1.70 -23.96
N THR A 262 31.98 2.97 -23.74
CA THR A 262 32.53 4.10 -24.49
C THR A 262 33.97 4.38 -24.06
N ALA A 263 34.89 4.41 -25.03
CA ALA A 263 36.30 4.66 -24.76
C ALA A 263 36.53 6.12 -24.33
N THR A 264 37.39 6.34 -23.33
CA THR A 264 37.74 7.72 -22.93
C THR A 264 38.74 8.34 -23.91
N LEU A 265 38.89 9.66 -23.88
CA LEU A 265 39.92 10.35 -24.67
C LEU A 265 41.34 9.86 -24.35
N HIS A 266 41.59 9.41 -23.12
CA HIS A 266 42.88 8.89 -22.69
C HIS A 266 43.16 7.49 -23.23
N ASP A 267 42.13 6.64 -23.29
CA ASP A 267 42.27 5.29 -23.86
C ASP A 267 42.57 5.35 -25.36
N LEU A 268 41.88 6.26 -26.07
CA LEU A 268 42.12 6.51 -27.49
C LEU A 268 43.45 7.22 -27.75
N ALA A 269 43.86 8.13 -26.87
CA ALA A 269 45.20 8.74 -26.89
C ALA A 269 46.30 7.69 -26.77
N GLY A 270 46.13 6.73 -25.84
CA GLY A 270 47.01 5.57 -25.67
C GLY A 270 47.05 4.67 -26.90
N LYS A 271 45.88 4.34 -27.49
CA LYS A 271 45.76 3.52 -28.71
C LYS A 271 46.48 4.15 -29.91
N TYR A 272 46.41 5.47 -30.06
CA TYR A 272 46.92 6.19 -31.24
C TYR A 272 48.26 6.92 -31.03
N GLY A 273 48.85 6.85 -29.83
CA GLY A 273 50.12 7.50 -29.52
C GLY A 273 50.10 9.03 -29.65
N VAL A 274 48.96 9.67 -29.36
CA VAL A 274 48.79 11.14 -29.44
C VAL A 274 48.19 11.70 -28.15
N SER A 275 48.21 13.02 -27.96
CA SER A 275 47.57 13.64 -26.80
C SER A 275 46.04 13.49 -26.83
N ALA A 276 45.42 13.45 -25.64
CA ALA A 276 43.96 13.43 -25.49
C ALA A 276 43.28 14.64 -26.18
N GLU A 277 43.93 15.80 -26.15
CA GLU A 277 43.45 17.01 -26.84
C GLU A 277 43.46 16.83 -28.37
N ARG A 278 44.43 16.10 -28.92
CA ARG A 278 44.45 15.81 -30.36
C ARG A 278 43.29 14.89 -30.76
N ILE A 279 42.95 13.89 -29.94
CA ILE A 279 41.77 13.03 -30.18
C ILE A 279 40.49 13.86 -30.13
N ARG A 280 40.36 14.77 -29.16
CA ARG A 280 39.22 15.69 -29.05
C ARG A 280 39.06 16.57 -30.29
N GLN A 281 40.15 17.10 -30.83
CA GLN A 281 40.12 17.90 -32.07
C GLN A 281 39.67 17.07 -33.27
N ILE A 282 40.17 15.83 -33.41
CA ILE A 282 39.77 14.92 -34.49
C ILE A 282 38.28 14.57 -34.37
N GLU A 283 37.80 14.26 -33.16
CA GLU A 283 36.37 14.02 -32.89
C GLU A 283 35.50 15.23 -33.26
N ALA A 284 35.86 16.43 -32.78
CA ALA A 284 35.08 17.64 -33.03
C ALA A 284 35.00 17.95 -34.54
N ASN A 285 36.10 17.78 -35.27
CA ASN A 285 36.12 17.97 -36.73
C ASN A 285 35.31 16.89 -37.46
N ALA A 286 35.37 15.64 -37.01
CA ALA A 286 34.60 14.54 -37.56
C ALA A 286 33.09 14.76 -37.37
N ILE A 287 32.65 15.12 -36.16
CA ILE A 287 31.25 15.45 -35.85
C ILE A 287 30.78 16.65 -36.70
N LYS A 288 31.61 17.69 -36.84
CA LYS A 288 31.28 18.84 -37.69
C LYS A 288 31.07 18.42 -39.15
N LYS A 289 31.92 17.53 -39.67
CA LYS A 289 31.80 17.00 -41.04
C LYS A 289 30.57 16.11 -41.21
N LEU A 290 30.27 15.25 -40.22
CA LEU A 290 29.05 14.43 -40.21
C LEU A 290 27.79 15.28 -40.22
N ARG A 291 27.72 16.32 -39.37
CA ARG A 291 26.57 17.25 -39.35
C ARG A 291 26.36 17.95 -40.69
N ALA A 292 27.44 18.37 -41.35
CA ALA A 292 27.35 19.00 -42.67
C ALA A 292 26.84 18.03 -43.74
N LEU A 293 27.23 16.75 -43.68
CA LEU A 293 26.79 15.72 -44.61
C LEU A 293 25.36 15.21 -44.34
N MET A 294 24.89 15.29 -43.10
CA MET A 294 23.51 14.92 -42.74
C MET A 294 22.48 16.02 -43.04
N ALA A 295 22.94 17.27 -43.12
CA ALA A 295 22.10 18.43 -43.45
C ALA A 295 21.99 18.73 -44.96
N ALA A 296 22.83 18.05 -45.78
CA ALA A 296 22.81 18.12 -47.24
C ALA A 296 21.91 17.03 -47.83
#